data_AF-A0A2L2Z617-F1
#
_entry.id   AF-A0A2L2Z617-F1
#
_cell.length_a   1.000
_cell.length_b   1.000
_cell.length_c   1.000
_cell.angle_alpha   90.00
_cell.angle_beta   90.00
_cell.angle_gamma   90.00
#
_symmetry.space_group_name_H-M   'P 1'
#
loop_
_entity.id
_entity.type
_entity.pdbx_description
1 polymer ?
#
loop_
_entity_poly.entity_id
_entity_poly.type
_entity_poly.pdbx_seq_one_letter_code
_entity_poly.pdbx_strand_id
1 'polypeptide(L)' 'TTAVKKILPNIGDYQFFMGDSSNPDGLIALMEYREKPGGDETPIMIFFKHGFEEVKVYIV' A
#
# COMPACT_ATOMS: atom_id res chain seq x y z
N THR A 1 16.46 -6.44 0.35
CA THR A 1 15.44 -6.76 -0.68
C THR A 1 14.51 -7.91 -0.26
N THR A 2 14.11 -7.99 1.01
CA THR A 2 13.28 -9.08 1.53
C THR A 2 11.77 -8.81 1.36
N ALA A 3 11.35 -7.54 1.37
CA ALA A 3 9.94 -7.16 1.21
C ALA A 3 9.41 -7.45 -0.20
N VAL A 4 10.16 -7.08 -1.24
CA VAL A 4 9.79 -7.34 -2.65
C VAL A 4 9.63 -8.84 -2.91
N LYS A 5 10.52 -9.66 -2.35
CA LYS A 5 10.45 -11.13 -2.47
C LYS A 5 9.18 -11.74 -1.86
N LYS A 6 8.55 -11.07 -0.89
CA LYS A 6 7.28 -11.53 -0.30
C LYS A 6 6.07 -11.14 -1.11
N ILE A 7 6.16 -10.06 -1.90
CA ILE A 7 5.05 -9.53 -2.70
C ILE A 7 5.02 -10.20 -4.08
N LEU A 8 6.20 -10.51 -4.66
CA LEU A 8 6.33 -11.14 -5.97
C LEU A 8 5.44 -12.38 -6.21
N PRO A 9 5.25 -13.31 -5.26
CA PRO A 9 4.41 -14.49 -5.47
C PRO A 9 2.93 -14.18 -5.67
N ASN A 10 2.41 -13.13 -5.02
CA ASN A 10 0.99 -12.78 -5.04
C ASN A 10 0.75 -11.45 -5.78
N ILE A 11 1.65 -11.09 -6.69
CA ILE A 11 1.65 -9.78 -7.34
C ILE A 11 0.37 -9.50 -8.15
N GLY A 12 -0.34 -10.55 -8.58
CA GLY A 12 -1.61 -10.44 -9.30
C GLY A 12 -2.82 -10.15 -8.40
N ASP A 13 -2.73 -10.43 -7.10
CA ASP A 13 -3.82 -10.19 -6.14
C ASP A 13 -3.78 -8.76 -5.58
N TYR A 14 -2.63 -8.08 -5.76
CA TYR A 14 -2.46 -6.70 -5.33
C TYR A 14 -2.93 -5.72 -6.40
N GLN A 15 -3.72 -4.73 -5.98
CA GLN A 15 -3.97 -3.53 -6.77
C GLN A 15 -2.90 -2.47 -6.47
N PHE A 16 -2.41 -1.81 -7.52
CA PHE A 16 -1.37 -0.78 -7.42
C PHE A 16 -1.99 0.61 -7.54
N PHE A 17 -1.63 1.50 -6.61
CA PHE A 17 -2.06 2.89 -6.62
C PHE A 17 -0.85 3.83 -6.68
N MET A 18 -0.99 4.90 -7.45
CA MET A 18 -0.05 6.01 -7.48
C MET A 18 -0.64 7.21 -6.73
N GLY A 19 0.22 8.10 -6.26
CA GLY A 19 -0.21 9.39 -5.73
C GLY A 19 -0.90 10.24 -6.81
N ASP A 20 -1.59 11.30 -6.39
CA ASP A 20 -2.34 12.21 -7.27
C ASP A 20 -1.49 12.76 -8.44
N SER A 21 -0.21 13.05 -8.19
CA SER A 21 0.73 13.50 -9.21
C SER A 21 1.08 12.45 -10.27
N SER A 22 0.72 11.18 -10.06
CA SER A 22 1.05 10.04 -10.92
C SER A 22 2.53 9.97 -11.32
N ASN A 23 3.42 10.43 -10.42
CA ASN A 23 4.85 10.48 -10.67
C ASN A 23 5.42 9.05 -10.72
N PRO A 24 6.06 8.62 -11.83
CA PRO A 24 6.65 7.28 -11.95
C PRO A 24 7.81 7.03 -10.98
N ASP A 25 8.48 8.07 -10.49
CA ASP A 25 9.52 7.98 -9.45
C ASP A 25 8.94 8.00 -8.02
N GLY A 26 7.62 8.16 -7.91
CA GLY A 26 6.90 8.21 -6.63
C GLY A 26 6.72 6.84 -5.97
N LEU A 27 6.17 6.86 -4.76
CA LEU A 27 5.82 5.64 -4.05
C LEU A 27 4.56 5.00 -4.65
N ILE A 28 4.64 3.71 -4.93
CA ILE A 28 3.49 2.88 -5.30
C ILE A 28 2.92 2.25 -4.03
N ALA A 29 1.63 2.45 -3.80
CA ALA A 29 0.88 1.80 -2.74
C ALA A 29 0.27 0.48 -3.24
N LEU A 30 0.22 -0.53 -2.37
CA LEU A 30 -0.33 -1.84 -2.68
C LEU A 30 -1.63 -2.01 -1.88
N MET A 31 -2.68 -2.55 -2.50
CA MET A 31 -3.92 -2.87 -1.82
C MET A 31 -4.28 -4.34 -2.02
N GLU A 32 -4.63 -5.01 -0.92
CA GLU A 32 -5.12 -6.40 -0.89
C GLU A 32 -6.50 -6.40 -0.22
N TYR A 33 -7.45 -7.12 -0.79
CA TYR A 33 -8.69 -7.44 -0.11
C TYR A 33 -8.49 -8.72 0.68
N ARG A 34 -8.60 -8.64 2.01
CA ARG A 34 -8.53 -9.82 2.88
C ARG A 34 -9.91 -10.18 3.37
N GLU A 35 -10.29 -11.43 3.15
CA GLU A 35 -11.54 -11.99 3.66
C GLU A 35 -11.48 -12.12 5.19
N LYS A 36 -12.53 -11.64 5.87
CA LYS A 36 -12.73 -11.86 7.31
C LYS A 36 -13.61 -13.08 7.55
N PRO A 37 -13.49 -13.73 8.73
CA PRO A 37 -14.43 -14.76 9.15
C PRO A 37 -15.85 -14.19 9.16
N GLY A 38 -16.67 -14.57 8.17
CA GLY A 38 -17.99 -13.98 7.95
C GLY A 38 -18.29 -13.61 6.49
N GLY A 39 -17.30 -13.64 5.59
CA GLY A 39 -17.47 -13.38 4.15
C GLY A 39 -17.33 -11.91 3.75
N ASP A 40 -17.04 -11.02 4.70
CA ASP A 40 -16.77 -9.62 4.42
C ASP A 40 -15.30 -9.41 4.01
N GLU A 41 -15.08 -8.64 2.95
CA GLU A 41 -13.74 -8.24 2.51
C GLU A 41 -13.32 -6.92 3.18
N THR A 42 -12.07 -6.84 3.64
CA THR A 42 -11.49 -5.60 4.14
C THR A 42 -10.29 -5.21 3.29
N PRO A 43 -10.30 -4.00 2.69
CA PRO A 43 -9.13 -3.51 1.98
C PRO A 43 -8.01 -3.17 2.97
N ILE A 44 -6.84 -3.73 2.73
CA ILE A 44 -5.60 -3.44 3.46
C ILE A 44 -4.65 -2.75 2.51
N MET A 45 -4.27 -1.52 2.85
CA MET A 45 -3.31 -0.74 2.09
C MET A 45 -1.91 -0.85 2.72
N ILE A 46 -0.96 -1.32 1.94
CA ILE A 46 0.42 -1.57 2.33
C ILE A 46 1.29 -0.49 1.68
N PHE A 47 2.09 0.17 2.50
CA PHE A 47 3.02 1.20 2.05
C PHE A 47 4.43 0.97 2.59
N PHE A 48 5.44 1.39 1.82
CA PHE A 48 6.83 1.32 2.26
C PHE A 48 7.16 2.49 3.19
N LYS A 49 7.37 2.22 4.49
CA LYS A 49 7.69 3.24 5.50
C LYS A 49 8.83 4.19 5.10
N HIS A 50 9.85 3.68 4.43
CA HIS A 50 11.03 4.47 4.05
C HIS A 50 10.75 5.51 2.96
N GLY A 51 9.60 5.44 2.28
CA GLY A 51 9.20 6.40 1.24
C GLY A 51 8.27 7.51 1.74
N PHE A 52 8.12 7.68 3.06
CA PHE A 52 7.29 8.74 3.64
C PHE A 52 8.10 9.72 4.47
N GLU A 53 7.63 10.97 4.43
CA GLU A 53 7.94 11.99 5.42
C GLU A 53 6.70 12.17 6.32
N GLU A 54 6.90 12.06 7.63
CA GLU A 54 5.82 12.24 8.60
C GLU A 54 5.64 13.73 8.93
N VAL A 55 4.43 14.26 8.71
CA VAL A 55 4.08 15.63 9.07
C VAL A 55 2.99 15.61 10.14
N LYS A 56 3.23 16.30 11.26
CA LYS A 56 2.22 16.52 12.31
C LYS A 56 1.54 17.86 12.08
N VAL A 57 0.23 17.84 11.91
CA VAL A 57 -0.59 19.04 11.80
C VAL A 57 -1.23 19.34 13.14
N TYR A 58 -0.97 20.54 13.67
CA TYR A 58 -1.61 21.06 14.88
C TYR A 58 -2.59 22.15 14.46
N ILE A 59 -3.85 22.00 14.83
CA ILE A 59 -4.85 23.06 14.69
C ILE A 59 -4.71 23.93 15.94
N VAL A 60 -4.39 25.21 15.75
CA VAL A 60 -4.30 26.22 16.81
C VAL A 60 -5.65 26.86 17.03
#